data_AF-A0A9K3JWJ0-F1
#
_entry.id   AF-A0A9K3JWJ0-F1
#
_cell.length_a   1.000
_cell.length_b   1.000
_cell.length_c   1.000
_cell.angle_alpha   90.00
_cell.angle_beta   90.00
_cell.angle_gamma   90.00
#
_symmetry.space_group_name_H-M   'P 1'
#
loop_
_entity.id
_entity.type
_entity.pdbx_description
1 polymer ?
#
loop_
_entity_poly.entity_id
_entity_poly.type
_entity_poly.pdbx_seq_one_letter_code
_entity_poly.pdbx_strand_id
1 'polypeptide(L)'
;MAKFNLSVTTITFSIIILISISTSVGIRLGGRTKIDDVKTNKEIQAMGKYSVEEYNRLRRNSEEELTFSQVVEAEQQVVAGMKYYLTIETLSKTSGDPKVFQAVVEVKPWLHSKKLLKFAPSTANLLPVHSQSNNEEHAQVSLSIYGNT
;
A
#
# COMPACT_ATOMS: atom_id res chain seq x y z
N MET A 1 -19.05 42.13 28.91
CA MET A 1 -18.65 42.62 27.57
C MET A 1 -17.46 41.79 27.10
N ALA A 2 -17.69 40.79 26.24
CA ALA A 2 -16.62 39.92 25.74
C ALA A 2 -15.87 40.62 24.60
N LYS A 3 -14.56 40.83 24.75
CA LYS A 3 -13.69 41.32 23.68
C LYS A 3 -13.31 40.12 22.80
N PHE A 4 -14.02 39.94 21.69
CA PHE A 4 -13.73 38.92 20.70
C PHE A 4 -12.43 39.27 19.97
N ASN A 5 -11.44 38.39 20.03
CA ASN A 5 -10.13 38.56 19.38
C ASN A 5 -10.27 38.40 17.86
N LEU A 6 -10.67 39.49 17.20
CA LEU A 6 -10.96 39.57 15.77
C LEU A 6 -9.77 39.14 14.90
N SER A 7 -8.53 39.28 15.39
CA SER A 7 -7.32 38.95 14.62
C SER A 7 -7.06 37.45 14.43
N VAL A 8 -7.48 36.59 15.38
CA VAL A 8 -7.21 35.14 15.30
C VAL A 8 -8.18 34.46 14.35
N THR A 9 -9.42 34.91 14.30
CA THR A 9 -10.45 34.38 13.39
C THR A 9 -10.21 34.77 11.93
N THR A 10 -9.60 35.93 11.65
CA THR A 10 -9.27 36.30 10.25
C THR A 10 -8.08 35.49 9.71
N ILE A 11 -7.09 35.20 10.55
CA ILE A 11 -5.90 34.41 10.15
C ILE A 11 -6.30 32.97 9.81
N THR A 12 -7.17 32.34 10.60
CA THR A 12 -7.64 30.98 10.32
C THR A 12 -8.48 30.90 9.05
N PHE A 13 -9.35 31.88 8.80
CA PHE A 13 -10.12 31.94 7.56
C PHE A 13 -9.25 32.21 6.33
N SER A 14 -8.23 33.06 6.44
CA SER A 14 -7.33 33.40 5.34
C SER A 14 -6.44 32.22 4.90
N ILE A 15 -6.03 31.38 5.86
CA ILE A 15 -5.27 30.14 5.58
C ILE A 15 -6.15 29.10 4.85
N ILE A 16 -7.45 29.02 5.17
CA ILE A 16 -8.40 28.11 4.49
C ILE A 16 -8.70 28.57 3.05
N ILE A 17 -8.75 29.89 2.81
CA ILE A 17 -9.06 30.45 1.48
C ILE A 17 -7.87 30.34 0.51
N LEU A 18 -6.63 30.44 1.00
CA LEU A 18 -5.41 30.31 0.16
C LEU A 18 -5.18 28.90 -0.42
N ILE A 19 -5.81 27.86 0.13
CA ILE A 19 -5.69 26.47 -0.35
C ILE A 19 -6.56 26.21 -1.60
N SER A 20 -7.46 27.13 -1.98
CA SER A 20 -8.42 26.91 -3.09
C SER A 20 -7.90 27.25 -4.49
N ILE A 21 -6.61 27.57 -4.66
CA ILE A 21 -6.06 27.94 -5.98
C ILE A 21 -4.94 26.97 -6.35
N SER A 22 -5.29 25.90 -7.07
CA SER A 22 -4.65 25.47 -8.34
C SER A 22 -4.98 24.01 -8.72
N THR A 23 -5.46 23.86 -9.96
CA THR A 23 -5.58 22.63 -10.77
C THR A 23 -6.64 21.59 -10.34
N SER A 24 -7.44 21.19 -11.31
CA SER A 24 -8.54 20.23 -11.21
C SER A 24 -8.05 18.79 -10.95
N VAL A 25 -7.47 18.54 -9.78
CA VAL A 25 -7.38 17.20 -9.20
C VAL A 25 -8.39 17.18 -8.07
N GLY A 26 -9.56 16.61 -8.33
CA GLY A 26 -10.62 16.53 -7.34
C GLY A 26 -10.12 15.77 -6.11
N ILE A 27 -9.81 16.49 -5.03
CA ILE A 27 -9.67 15.89 -3.70
C ILE A 27 -11.07 15.42 -3.31
N ARG A 28 -11.42 14.20 -3.72
CA ARG A 28 -12.63 13.53 -3.26
C ARG A 28 -12.39 13.17 -1.80
N LEU A 29 -13.08 13.86 -0.89
CA LEU A 29 -13.23 13.35 0.48
C LEU A 29 -13.89 11.96 0.36
N GLY A 30 -13.14 10.92 0.70
CA GLY A 30 -13.55 9.51 0.54
C GLY A 30 -12.79 8.71 -0.53
N GLY A 31 -11.98 9.35 -1.39
CA GLY A 31 -11.10 8.66 -2.35
C GLY A 31 -9.72 8.35 -1.77
N ARG A 32 -9.10 7.24 -2.20
CA ARG A 32 -7.69 6.99 -1.93
C ARG A 32 -6.83 7.83 -2.85
N THR A 33 -5.80 8.45 -2.30
CA THR A 33 -4.81 9.24 -3.04
C THR A 33 -3.47 8.53 -2.94
N LYS A 34 -2.82 8.28 -4.08
CA LYS A 34 -1.48 7.70 -4.12
C LYS A 34 -0.48 8.63 -3.42
N ILE A 35 0.48 8.05 -2.72
CA ILE A 35 1.65 8.73 -2.19
C ILE A 35 2.81 8.41 -3.12
N ASP A 36 3.41 9.44 -3.71
CA ASP A 36 4.60 9.27 -4.55
C ASP A 36 5.88 9.24 -3.68
N ASP A 37 7.00 8.83 -4.29
CA ASP A 37 8.32 8.79 -3.66
C ASP A 37 8.40 8.00 -2.34
N VAL A 38 7.60 6.93 -2.24
CA VAL A 38 7.47 6.11 -1.03
C VAL A 38 8.79 5.57 -0.51
N LYS A 39 9.73 5.23 -1.40
CA LYS A 39 11.04 4.68 -1.02
C LYS A 39 11.89 5.67 -0.21
N THR A 40 11.80 6.95 -0.54
CA THR A 40 12.54 8.03 0.15
C THR A 40 11.75 8.67 1.28
N ASN A 41 10.43 8.45 1.33
CA ASN A 41 9.57 8.99 2.39
C ASN A 41 9.77 8.23 3.72
N LYS A 42 10.54 8.85 4.63
CA LYS A 42 10.88 8.27 5.94
C LYS A 42 9.66 7.94 6.80
N GLU A 43 8.60 8.73 6.74
CA GLU A 43 7.39 8.50 7.55
C GLU A 43 6.65 7.25 7.06
N ILE A 44 6.52 7.10 5.75
CA ILE A 44 5.89 5.92 5.13
C ILE A 44 6.72 4.66 5.38
N GLN A 45 8.05 4.73 5.22
CA GLN A 45 8.93 3.60 5.55
C GLN A 45 8.84 3.21 7.03
N ALA A 46 8.82 4.19 7.95
CA ALA A 46 8.63 3.94 9.38
C ALA A 46 7.25 3.31 9.68
N MET A 47 6.22 3.69 8.93
CA MET A 47 4.88 3.10 9.07
C MET A 47 4.82 1.66 8.55
N GLY A 48 5.55 1.35 7.48
CA GLY A 48 5.76 -0.02 7.02
C GLY A 48 6.48 -0.87 8.06
N LYS A 49 7.58 -0.36 8.63
CA LYS A 49 8.33 -1.03 9.70
C LYS A 49 7.47 -1.30 10.92
N TYR A 50 6.71 -0.31 11.38
CA TYR A 50 5.73 -0.46 12.46
C TYR A 50 4.71 -1.58 12.16
N SER A 51 4.22 -1.67 10.93
CA SER A 51 3.22 -2.68 10.54
C SER A 51 3.76 -4.10 10.65
N VAL A 52 5.02 -4.33 10.25
CA VAL A 52 5.68 -5.63 10.37
C VAL A 52 5.95 -5.99 11.83
N GLU A 53 6.50 -5.05 12.60
CA GLU A 53 6.78 -5.25 14.03
C GLU A 53 5.51 -5.56 14.83
N GLU A 54 4.43 -4.83 14.56
CA GLU A 54 3.14 -5.04 15.22
C GLU A 54 2.52 -6.38 14.83
N TYR A 55 2.62 -6.79 13.56
CA TYR A 55 2.20 -8.12 13.12
C TYR A 55 2.95 -9.24 13.85
N ASN A 56 4.28 -9.17 13.89
CA ASN A 56 5.11 -10.14 14.61
C ASN A 56 4.77 -10.15 16.11
N ARG A 57 4.55 -8.98 16.73
CA ARG A 57 4.15 -8.84 18.13
C ARG A 57 2.80 -9.52 18.41
N LEU A 58 1.84 -9.40 17.51
CA LEU A 58 0.52 -10.04 17.62
C LEU A 58 0.58 -11.55 17.34
N ARG A 59 1.61 -12.02 16.63
CA ARG A 59 1.83 -13.43 16.29
C ARG A 59 3.12 -14.01 16.88
N ARG A 60 3.47 -13.66 18.13
CA ARG A 60 4.70 -14.13 18.80
C ARG A 60 4.92 -15.65 18.82
N ASN A 61 3.89 -16.45 18.54
CA ASN A 61 3.94 -17.91 18.49
C ASN A 61 3.78 -18.47 17.06
N SER A 62 3.84 -17.65 16.00
CA SER A 62 3.86 -18.18 14.64
C SER A 62 5.25 -18.73 14.29
N GLU A 63 5.27 -19.79 13.50
CA GLU A 63 6.49 -20.44 13.02
C GLU A 63 7.34 -19.54 12.11
N GLU A 64 6.75 -18.46 11.62
CA GLU A 64 7.40 -17.51 10.73
C GLU A 64 7.30 -16.08 11.26
N GLU A 65 8.45 -15.46 11.46
CA GLU A 65 8.61 -14.03 11.74
C GLU A 65 9.08 -13.31 10.47
N LEU A 66 8.65 -12.07 10.28
CA LEU A 66 8.98 -11.27 9.09
C LEU A 66 9.99 -10.18 9.43
N THR A 67 10.95 -9.95 8.54
CA THR A 67 11.85 -8.79 8.59
C THR A 67 11.38 -7.74 7.59
N PHE A 68 11.22 -6.49 8.03
CA PHE A 68 10.87 -5.39 7.15
C PHE A 68 12.00 -5.11 6.14
N SER A 69 11.67 -5.02 4.85
CA SER A 69 12.59 -4.55 3.80
C SER A 69 12.28 -3.09 3.45
N GLN A 70 11.14 -2.85 2.78
CA GLN A 70 10.72 -1.52 2.36
C GLN A 70 9.23 -1.45 2.07
N VAL A 71 8.67 -0.24 2.07
CA VAL A 71 7.38 0.06 1.43
C VAL A 71 7.61 0.35 -0.05
N VAL A 72 6.88 -0.35 -0.93
CA VAL A 72 6.99 -0.20 -2.40
C VAL A 72 5.83 0.58 -3.01
N GLU A 73 4.67 0.61 -2.35
CA GLU A 73 3.52 1.41 -2.75
C GLU A 73 2.78 1.91 -1.52
N ALA A 74 2.19 3.10 -1.61
CA ALA A 74 1.35 3.62 -0.57
C ALA A 74 0.22 4.49 -1.12
N GLU A 75 -0.93 4.40 -0.47
CA GLU A 75 -2.07 5.30 -0.67
C GLU A 75 -2.53 5.83 0.69
N GLN A 76 -3.10 7.03 0.70
CA GLN A 76 -3.75 7.61 1.87
C GLN A 76 -5.22 7.90 1.62
N GLN A 77 -6.02 7.85 2.68
CA GLN A 77 -7.42 8.21 2.66
C GLN A 77 -7.79 8.98 3.94
N VAL A 78 -8.40 10.14 3.75
CA VAL A 78 -9.01 10.91 4.84
C VAL A 78 -10.30 10.21 5.28
N VAL A 79 -10.41 9.94 6.58
CA VAL A 79 -11.60 9.36 7.24
C VAL A 79 -11.89 10.16 8.52
N ALA A 80 -12.46 9.56 9.56
CA ALA A 80 -12.34 10.08 10.93
C ALA A 80 -10.90 9.87 11.48
N GLY A 81 -9.90 10.32 10.71
CA GLY A 81 -8.47 10.08 10.88
C GLY A 81 -7.80 10.01 9.51
N MET A 82 -6.65 9.35 9.45
CA MET A 82 -5.96 8.99 8.20
C MET A 82 -5.82 7.48 8.12
N LYS A 83 -6.21 6.88 6.99
CA LYS A 83 -5.85 5.50 6.65
C LYS A 83 -4.70 5.51 5.65
N TYR A 84 -3.70 4.68 5.90
CA TYR A 84 -2.61 4.40 5.00
C TYR A 84 -2.71 2.95 4.53
N TYR A 85 -2.71 2.76 3.23
CA TYR A 85 -2.71 1.46 2.56
C TYR A 85 -1.31 1.25 2.01
N LEU A 86 -0.59 0.25 2.52
CA LEU A 86 0.82 0.04 2.21
C LEU A 86 1.00 -1.31 1.52
N THR A 87 1.79 -1.36 0.46
CA THR A 87 2.38 -2.60 -0.06
C THR A 87 3.81 -2.67 0.45
N ILE A 88 4.13 -3.72 1.20
CA ILE A 88 5.36 -3.87 1.98
C ILE A 88 6.09 -5.12 1.51
N GLU A 89 7.35 -4.96 1.11
CA GLU A 89 8.28 -6.07 0.94
C GLU A 89 8.89 -6.46 2.29
N THR A 90 8.95 -7.75 2.53
CA THR A 90 9.53 -8.36 3.73
C THR A 90 10.40 -9.55 3.35
N LEU A 91 11.21 -10.02 4.30
CA LEU A 91 11.94 -11.29 4.20
C LEU A 91 11.44 -12.23 5.29
N SER A 92 11.27 -13.51 4.96
CA SER A 92 11.08 -14.55 5.98
C SER A 92 12.32 -14.62 6.86
N LYS A 93 12.17 -14.56 8.18
CA LYS A 93 13.30 -14.75 9.09
C LYS A 93 13.79 -16.19 9.11
N THR A 94 12.93 -17.15 8.76
CA THR A 94 13.26 -18.58 8.76
C THR A 94 13.87 -19.02 7.43
N SER A 95 13.25 -18.68 6.29
CA SER A 95 13.76 -19.11 4.98
C SER A 95 14.63 -18.08 4.26
N GLY A 96 14.59 -16.80 4.66
CA GLY A 96 15.24 -15.70 3.94
C GLY A 96 14.49 -15.25 2.68
N ASP A 97 13.40 -15.93 2.30
CA ASP A 97 12.70 -15.64 1.05
C ASP A 97 11.95 -14.31 1.10
N PRO A 98 11.92 -13.56 -0.02
CA PRO A 98 11.12 -12.35 -0.12
C PRO A 98 9.63 -12.65 -0.13
N LYS A 99 8.88 -11.83 0.60
CA LYS A 99 7.42 -11.86 0.67
C LYS A 99 6.87 -10.45 0.53
N VAL A 100 5.65 -10.34 0.02
CA VAL A 100 4.95 -9.06 -0.13
C VAL A 100 3.66 -9.10 0.64
N PHE A 101 3.40 -8.06 1.44
CA PHE A 101 2.22 -7.92 2.27
C PHE A 101 1.51 -6.60 1.99
N GLN A 102 0.19 -6.62 2.13
CA GLN A 102 -0.62 -5.42 2.23
C GLN A 102 -0.93 -5.12 3.69
N ALA A 103 -0.70 -3.88 4.10
CA ALA A 103 -1.04 -3.37 5.42
C ALA A 103 -2.03 -2.20 5.34
N VAL A 104 -2.88 -2.07 6.35
CA VAL A 104 -3.72 -0.89 6.56
C VAL A 104 -3.48 -0.34 7.94
N VAL A 105 -3.02 0.90 8.03
CA VAL A 105 -2.76 1.60 9.29
C VAL A 105 -3.71 2.78 9.44
N GLU A 106 -4.38 2.89 10.58
CA GLU A 106 -5.19 4.05 10.93
C GLU A 106 -4.44 4.93 11.94
N VAL A 107 -4.36 6.22 11.63
CA VAL A 107 -3.76 7.26 12.49
C VAL A 107 -4.84 8.27 12.87
N LYS A 108 -4.96 8.55 14.17
CA LYS A 108 -5.83 9.59 14.73
C LYS A 108 -4.98 10.53 15.59
N PRO A 109 -4.46 11.64 15.03
CA PRO A 109 -3.53 12.52 15.73
C PRO A 109 -4.09 13.11 17.02
N TRP A 110 -5.36 13.51 17.03
CA TRP A 110 -6.02 14.08 18.21
C TRP A 110 -6.20 13.08 19.37
N LEU A 111 -6.04 11.78 19.13
CA LEU A 111 -6.03 10.73 20.14
C LEU A 111 -4.64 10.15 20.38
N HIS A 112 -3.60 10.68 19.72
CA HIS A 112 -2.26 10.08 19.69
C HIS A 112 -2.29 8.58 19.35
N SER A 113 -3.23 8.17 18.49
CA SER A 113 -3.50 6.76 18.21
C SER A 113 -2.98 6.36 16.85
N LYS A 114 -2.30 5.20 16.80
CA LYS A 114 -1.87 4.51 15.59
C LYS A 114 -2.21 3.03 15.75
N LYS A 115 -2.94 2.45 14.79
CA LYS A 115 -3.42 1.07 14.85
C LYS A 115 -3.22 0.36 13.52
N LEU A 116 -2.64 -0.83 13.56
CA LEU A 116 -2.62 -1.76 12.44
C LEU A 116 -3.99 -2.44 12.33
N LEU A 117 -4.73 -2.16 11.25
CA LEU A 117 -6.08 -2.70 11.03
C LEU A 117 -6.06 -3.99 10.20
N LYS A 118 -5.12 -4.12 9.27
CA LYS A 118 -4.96 -5.29 8.40
C LYS A 118 -3.49 -5.52 8.12
N PHE A 119 -3.09 -6.78 8.05
CA PHE A 119 -1.81 -7.23 7.52
C PHE A 119 -1.99 -8.61 6.89
N ALA A 120 -1.83 -8.73 5.57
CA ALA A 120 -2.10 -9.96 4.83
C ALA A 120 -1.18 -10.09 3.60
N PRO A 121 -0.86 -11.32 3.14
CA PRO A 121 -0.08 -11.51 1.92
C PRO A 121 -0.70 -10.75 0.74
N SER A 122 0.14 -10.14 -0.09
CA SER A 122 -0.30 -9.45 -1.29
C SER A 122 -0.69 -10.46 -2.36
N THR A 123 -1.88 -10.29 -2.93
CA THR A 123 -2.39 -11.13 -4.04
C THR A 123 -1.75 -10.77 -5.39
N ALA A 124 -0.97 -9.68 -5.47
CA ALA A 124 -0.38 -9.19 -6.72
C ALA A 124 0.60 -10.19 -7.39
N ASN A 125 1.17 -11.14 -6.63
CA ASN A 125 2.02 -12.20 -7.17
C ASN A 125 1.23 -13.45 -7.62
N LEU A 126 -0.11 -13.42 -7.63
CA LEU A 126 -0.97 -14.56 -8.00
C LEU A 126 -1.67 -14.42 -9.36
N LEU A 127 -1.31 -13.44 -10.20
CA LEU A 127 -1.74 -13.45 -11.60
C LEU A 127 -0.77 -14.28 -12.44
N PRO A 128 -1.22 -15.37 -13.10
CA PRO A 128 -0.38 -16.14 -13.99
C PRO A 128 0.07 -15.25 -15.15
N VAL A 129 1.37 -15.33 -15.46
CA VAL A 129 1.90 -15.09 -16.79
C VAL A 129 1.13 -16.01 -17.74
N HIS A 130 0.06 -15.50 -18.37
CA HIS A 130 -0.53 -16.12 -19.54
C HIS A 130 -0.12 -15.32 -20.77
N SER A 131 1.02 -15.73 -21.30
CA SER A 131 1.24 -16.04 -22.70
C SER A 131 0.77 -15.01 -23.74
N GLN A 132 1.69 -14.15 -24.17
CA GLN A 132 1.83 -13.87 -25.59
C GLN A 132 3.10 -14.56 -26.11
N SER A 133 2.92 -15.69 -26.76
CA SER A 133 3.86 -16.24 -27.73
C SER A 133 3.05 -16.57 -28.97
N ASN A 134 2.88 -15.56 -29.81
CA ASN A 134 2.51 -15.75 -31.20
C ASN A 134 3.70 -16.46 -31.87
N ASN A 135 3.45 -17.54 -32.60
CA ASN A 135 3.84 -17.70 -34.00
C ASN A 135 3.49 -19.11 -34.50
N GLU A 136 2.82 -19.10 -35.64
CA GLU A 136 2.39 -20.24 -36.42
C GLU A 136 3.58 -20.93 -37.13
N GLU A 137 3.30 -22.18 -37.53
CA GLU A 137 3.84 -22.89 -38.70
C GLU A 137 5.13 -23.75 -38.57
N HIS A 138 5.09 -24.87 -39.31
CA HIS A 138 6.15 -25.84 -39.63
C HIS A 138 6.28 -27.12 -38.77
N ALA A 139 5.32 -28.04 -38.95
CA ALA A 139 5.63 -29.42 -39.35
C ALA A 139 4.34 -30.19 -39.71
N GLN A 140 3.80 -29.90 -40.89
CA GLN A 140 3.16 -30.98 -41.65
C GLN A 140 4.25 -32.00 -42.04
N VAL A 141 3.81 -33.23 -42.26
CA VAL A 141 4.50 -34.32 -42.95
C VAL A 141 5.47 -35.14 -42.10
N SER A 142 4.94 -36.19 -41.47
CA SER A 142 5.60 -37.50 -41.50
C SER A 142 4.65 -38.62 -41.07
N LEU A 143 4.27 -39.41 -42.08
CA LEU A 143 3.92 -40.83 -42.05
C LEU A 143 2.56 -41.19 -41.41
N SER A 144 1.50 -41.32 -42.20
CA SER A 144 1.21 -42.57 -42.95
C SER A 144 1.48 -43.83 -42.12
N ILE A 145 0.70 -44.01 -41.05
CA ILE A 145 0.52 -45.33 -40.46
C ILE A 145 -0.36 -46.13 -41.44
N TYR A 146 0.31 -46.70 -42.45
CA TYR A 146 -0.01 -48.04 -42.95
C TYR A 146 -0.34 -48.93 -41.73
N GLY A 147 -1.50 -49.55 -41.62
CA GLY A 147 -1.92 -50.65 -42.49
C GLY A 147 -1.28 -51.93 -41.98
N ASN A 148 -1.93 -52.63 -41.03
CA ASN A 148 -1.51 -53.95 -40.58
C ASN A 148 -2.75 -54.86 -40.43
N THR A 149 -3.08 -55.53 -41.53
CA THR A 149 -3.61 -56.91 -41.61
C THR A 149 -2.90 -57.57 -42.77
#